data_AF-A0A7C4T330-F1
#
_entry.id   AF-A0A7C4T330-F1
#
_cell.length_a   1.000
_cell.length_b   1.000
_cell.length_c   1.000
_cell.angle_alpha   90.00
_cell.angle_beta   90.00
_cell.angle_gamma   90.00
#
_symmetry.space_group_name_H-M   'P 1'
#
loop_
_entity.id
_entity.type
_entity.pdbx_description
1 polymer ?
#
loop_
_entity_poly.entity_id
_entity_poly.type
_entity_poly.pdbx_seq_one_letter_code
_entity_poly.pdbx_strand_id
1 'polypeptide(L)'
;MGTDPSSVTYSSGTTTDPVQMVNWYHAIAFCNKLSLDEGLTPVYAVNGVNFSTLTYAAIPTTDNAAWNAATANWSANGYRLPTEMEWMWAAMGATSDRSNGYLGTGTNTTGYTKGYAGSTETAGAQVNIGNYAWYSTNSANKTHPVGTAGTTGHPNELGLFDMSGNVREWCWDWYGTYSAGTVTSDSEAGRGAASGTSRVRRGGSWNNSAGGCTVAIRFSNYPDYQNNAVGFRVVRQ
;
A
#
# COMPACT_ATOMS: atom_id res chain seq x y z
N MET A 1 17.80 -5.00 -5.97
CA MET A 1 17.57 -5.15 -4.51
C MET A 1 17.86 -6.57 -3.96
N GLY A 2 18.51 -7.47 -4.71
CA GLY A 2 18.80 -8.84 -4.22
C GLY A 2 17.74 -9.85 -4.65
N THR A 3 17.62 -10.95 -3.90
CA THR A 3 16.66 -12.03 -4.15
C THR A 3 15.26 -11.68 -3.62
N ASP A 4 14.21 -12.21 -4.27
CA ASP A 4 12.83 -12.10 -3.78
C ASP A 4 12.71 -12.69 -2.35
N PRO A 5 12.33 -11.88 -1.34
CA PRO A 5 12.21 -12.35 0.04
C PRO A 5 10.92 -13.14 0.31
N SER A 6 10.02 -13.23 -0.67
CA SER A 6 8.71 -13.85 -0.53
C SER A 6 8.79 -15.30 -0.06
N SER A 7 7.94 -15.67 0.89
CA SER A 7 7.78 -17.07 1.28
C SER A 7 7.19 -17.89 0.14
N VAL A 8 7.94 -18.88 -0.34
CA VAL A 8 7.47 -19.85 -1.36
C VAL A 8 6.27 -20.69 -0.90
N THR A 9 6.09 -20.85 0.43
CA THR A 9 4.95 -21.59 0.99
C THR A 9 3.63 -20.85 0.79
N TYR A 10 3.67 -19.52 0.87
CA TYR A 10 2.49 -18.65 0.84
C TYR A 10 2.36 -17.87 -0.47
N SER A 11 3.12 -18.26 -1.49
CA SER A 11 3.00 -17.77 -2.85
C SER A 11 2.42 -18.85 -3.76
N SER A 12 1.72 -18.43 -4.81
CA SER A 12 1.31 -19.32 -5.90
C SER A 12 2.50 -19.89 -6.68
N GLY A 13 3.70 -19.30 -6.49
CA GLY A 13 4.95 -19.72 -7.11
C GLY A 13 5.23 -19.06 -8.45
N THR A 14 4.41 -18.09 -8.86
CA THR A 14 4.67 -17.29 -10.07
C THR A 14 5.58 -16.10 -9.77
N THR A 15 6.26 -15.60 -10.80
CA THR A 15 7.08 -14.36 -10.71
C THR A 15 6.23 -13.09 -10.70
N THR A 16 4.90 -13.21 -10.73
CA THR A 16 3.94 -12.11 -10.81
C THR A 16 3.08 -11.98 -9.55
N ASP A 17 3.35 -12.80 -8.53
CA ASP A 17 2.78 -12.60 -7.20
C ASP A 17 3.31 -11.29 -6.60
N PRO A 18 2.52 -10.61 -5.74
CA PRO A 18 3.05 -9.50 -4.97
C PRO A 18 4.15 -9.98 -4.03
N VAL A 19 5.22 -9.18 -3.93
CA VAL A 19 6.27 -9.41 -2.93
C VAL A 19 5.68 -9.36 -1.52
N GLN A 20 6.10 -10.30 -0.67
CA GLN A 20 5.75 -10.35 0.75
C GLN A 20 6.98 -10.70 1.61
N MET A 21 6.83 -10.87 2.92
CA MET A 21 7.95 -10.92 3.90
C MET A 21 8.81 -9.65 3.94
N VAL A 22 8.25 -8.51 3.53
CA VAL A 22 8.92 -7.20 3.62
C VAL A 22 8.32 -6.38 4.76
N ASN A 23 9.18 -5.73 5.54
CA ASN A 23 8.74 -4.73 6.52
C ASN A 23 8.77 -3.32 5.90
N TRP A 24 8.37 -2.32 6.68
CA TRP A 24 8.29 -0.95 6.21
C TRP A 24 9.65 -0.38 5.80
N TYR A 25 10.73 -0.75 6.51
CA TYR A 25 12.10 -0.36 6.17
C TYR A 25 12.53 -0.87 4.79
N HIS A 26 12.22 -2.13 4.48
CA HIS A 26 12.50 -2.70 3.16
C HIS A 26 11.75 -1.94 2.06
N ALA A 27 10.51 -1.55 2.32
CA ALA A 27 9.68 -0.85 1.35
C ALA A 27 10.21 0.57 1.04
N ILE A 28 10.62 1.35 2.05
CA ILE A 28 11.22 2.67 1.81
C ILE A 28 12.60 2.58 1.14
N ALA A 29 13.39 1.55 1.47
CA ALA A 29 14.66 1.29 0.82
C ALA A 29 14.48 0.91 -0.65
N PHE A 30 13.46 0.10 -0.96
CA PHE A 30 13.08 -0.22 -2.33
C PHE A 30 12.75 1.04 -3.12
N CYS A 31 11.90 1.92 -2.58
CA CYS A 31 11.50 3.16 -3.24
C CYS A 31 12.71 4.04 -3.60
N ASN A 32 13.63 4.23 -2.66
CA ASN A 32 14.83 5.01 -2.90
C ASN A 32 15.78 4.35 -3.91
N LYS A 33 15.97 3.04 -3.84
CA LYS A 33 16.81 2.33 -4.83
C LYS A 33 16.22 2.38 -6.23
N LEU A 34 14.92 2.17 -6.37
CA LEU A 34 14.23 2.32 -7.65
C LEU A 34 14.37 3.76 -8.18
N SER A 35 14.28 4.76 -7.31
CA SER A 35 14.50 6.16 -7.67
C SER A 35 15.91 6.38 -8.22
N LEU A 36 16.94 5.87 -7.52
CA LEU A 36 18.33 6.00 -7.96
C LEU A 36 18.59 5.26 -9.29
N ASP A 37 18.05 4.05 -9.44
CA ASP A 37 18.18 3.23 -10.64
C ASP A 37 17.57 3.92 -11.87
N GLU A 38 16.54 4.75 -11.67
CA GLU A 38 15.89 5.57 -12.70
C GLU A 38 16.41 7.02 -12.79
N GLY A 39 17.47 7.37 -12.05
CA GLY A 39 18.05 8.72 -12.06
C GLY A 39 17.18 9.81 -11.42
N LEU A 40 16.22 9.42 -10.58
CA LEU A 40 15.34 10.31 -9.82
C LEU A 40 15.94 10.70 -8.47
N THR A 41 15.43 11.79 -7.89
CA THR A 41 15.83 12.21 -6.54
C THR A 41 15.14 11.33 -5.49
N PRO A 42 15.88 10.61 -4.62
CA PRO A 42 15.29 9.80 -3.56
C PRO A 42 14.39 10.62 -2.63
N VAL A 43 13.26 10.05 -2.23
CA VAL A 43 12.32 10.71 -1.31
C VAL A 43 12.81 10.60 0.13
N TYR A 44 13.35 9.45 0.54
CA TYR A 44 13.63 9.20 1.95
C TYR A 44 15.07 9.49 2.36
N ALA A 45 15.25 9.98 3.58
CA ALA A 45 16.55 10.08 4.25
C ALA A 45 16.50 9.41 5.62
N VAL A 46 17.52 8.61 5.92
CA VAL A 46 17.72 7.94 7.21
C VAL A 46 19.12 8.28 7.70
N ASN A 47 19.24 8.73 8.95
CA ASN A 47 20.52 9.15 9.51
C ASN A 47 21.55 8.00 9.47
N GLY A 48 22.73 8.26 8.91
CA GLY A 48 23.81 7.27 8.77
C GLY A 48 23.62 6.24 7.66
N VAL A 49 22.58 6.35 6.81
CA VAL A 49 22.34 5.41 5.71
C VAL A 49 22.60 6.07 4.36
N ASN A 50 23.46 5.43 3.56
CA ASN A 50 23.62 5.75 2.15
C ASN A 50 22.86 4.73 1.29
N PHE A 51 21.73 5.14 0.70
CA PHE A 51 20.88 4.24 -0.10
C PHE A 51 21.56 3.72 -1.38
N SER A 52 22.56 4.41 -1.93
CA SER A 52 23.26 3.95 -3.14
C SER A 52 24.11 2.71 -2.87
N THR A 53 24.71 2.61 -1.68
CA THR A 53 25.54 1.47 -1.26
C THR A 53 24.85 0.50 -0.30
N LEU A 54 23.65 0.84 0.19
CA LEU A 54 22.87 -0.01 1.08
C LEU A 54 22.61 -1.38 0.44
N THR A 55 22.88 -2.46 1.19
CA THR A 55 22.54 -3.83 0.79
C THR A 55 21.25 -4.27 1.47
N TYR A 56 20.55 -5.27 0.91
CA TYR A 56 19.33 -5.81 1.51
C TYR A 56 19.58 -6.30 2.95
N ALA A 57 20.67 -7.02 3.18
CA ALA A 57 21.03 -7.55 4.50
C ALA A 57 21.37 -6.49 5.55
N ALA A 58 21.64 -5.24 5.14
CA ALA A 58 21.89 -4.13 6.05
C ALA A 58 20.59 -3.40 6.47
N ILE A 59 19.44 -3.75 5.88
CA ILE A 59 18.14 -3.21 6.27
C ILE A 59 17.69 -3.89 7.57
N PRO A 60 17.29 -3.14 8.62
CA PRO A 60 16.88 -3.75 9.87
C PRO A 60 15.68 -4.69 9.74
N THR A 61 15.70 -5.78 10.52
CA THR A 61 14.59 -6.72 10.69
C THR A 61 13.98 -6.66 12.10
N THR A 62 14.50 -5.77 12.93
CA THR A 62 14.00 -5.44 14.28
C THR A 62 13.87 -3.92 14.41
N ASP A 63 13.17 -3.47 15.45
CA ASP A 63 13.02 -2.06 15.76
C ASP A 63 14.35 -1.29 15.69
N ASN A 64 14.32 -0.12 15.05
CA ASN A 64 15.51 0.68 14.81
C ASN A 64 15.18 2.18 14.83
N ALA A 65 15.72 2.89 15.80
CA ALA A 65 15.44 4.31 16.02
C ALA A 65 15.79 5.21 14.81
N ALA A 66 16.90 4.94 14.10
CA ALA A 66 17.30 5.74 12.96
C ALA A 66 16.31 5.58 11.79
N TRP A 67 15.88 4.36 11.53
CA TRP A 67 14.91 4.05 10.48
C TRP A 67 13.48 4.47 10.85
N ASN A 68 13.11 4.42 12.13
CA ASN A 68 11.87 5.01 12.64
C ASN A 68 11.82 6.53 12.40
N ALA A 69 12.97 7.19 12.54
CA ALA A 69 13.15 8.62 12.30
C ALA A 69 13.39 8.97 10.82
N ALA A 70 13.10 8.07 9.88
CA ALA A 70 13.17 8.38 8.45
C ALA A 70 12.36 9.63 8.11
N THR A 71 12.92 10.51 7.29
CA THR A 71 12.26 11.72 6.79
C THR A 71 11.94 11.57 5.30
N ALA A 72 10.93 12.29 4.84
CA ALA A 72 10.51 12.30 3.43
C ALA A 72 10.64 13.72 2.85
N ASN A 73 11.36 13.85 1.75
CA ASN A 73 11.38 15.04 0.91
C ASN A 73 10.21 15.02 -0.06
N TRP A 74 9.11 15.68 0.31
CA TRP A 74 7.86 15.66 -0.47
C TRP A 74 7.92 16.43 -1.79
N SER A 75 8.98 17.19 -2.06
CA SER A 75 9.21 17.82 -3.36
C SER A 75 10.13 17.01 -4.27
N ALA A 76 10.63 15.85 -3.83
CA ALA A 76 11.44 14.97 -4.66
C ALA A 76 10.55 14.22 -5.66
N ASN A 77 11.10 13.97 -6.87
CA ASN A 77 10.41 13.28 -7.96
C ASN A 77 10.60 11.76 -7.96
N GLY A 78 11.21 11.20 -6.90
CA GLY A 78 11.42 9.77 -6.75
C GLY A 78 10.15 9.01 -6.32
N TYR A 79 10.29 7.69 -6.30
CA TYR A 79 9.28 6.79 -5.78
C TYR A 79 9.20 6.86 -4.26
N ARG A 80 8.01 6.59 -3.74
CA ARG A 80 7.70 6.51 -2.31
C ARG A 80 6.51 5.58 -2.07
N LEU A 81 6.31 5.20 -0.82
CA LEU A 81 5.03 4.68 -0.36
C LEU A 81 3.94 5.74 -0.53
N PRO A 82 2.69 5.35 -0.83
CA PRO A 82 1.56 6.24 -0.76
C PRO A 82 1.34 6.70 0.68
N THR A 83 0.80 7.90 0.85
CA THR A 83 0.12 8.22 2.12
C THR A 83 -1.14 7.37 2.25
N GLU A 84 -1.64 7.19 3.46
CA GLU A 84 -2.90 6.49 3.69
C GLU A 84 -4.04 7.17 2.90
N MET A 85 -4.04 8.50 2.84
CA MET A 85 -5.06 9.26 2.12
C MET A 85 -4.98 9.07 0.61
N GLU A 86 -3.78 9.08 0.03
CA GLU A 86 -3.58 8.76 -1.39
C GLU A 86 -4.03 7.34 -1.70
N TRP A 87 -3.65 6.38 -0.84
CA TRP A 87 -4.05 4.98 -1.00
C TRP A 87 -5.57 4.84 -0.99
N MET A 88 -6.25 5.47 -0.03
CA MET A 88 -7.70 5.45 0.08
C MET A 88 -8.37 6.06 -1.14
N TRP A 89 -7.92 7.26 -1.53
CA TRP A 89 -8.47 7.96 -2.69
C TRP A 89 -8.35 7.10 -3.95
N ALA A 90 -7.18 6.49 -4.15
CA ALA A 90 -6.91 5.58 -5.25
C ALA A 90 -7.79 4.33 -5.18
N ALA A 91 -7.93 3.68 -4.02
CA ALA A 91 -8.70 2.44 -3.85
C ALA A 91 -10.18 2.65 -4.17
N MET A 92 -10.71 3.81 -3.78
CA MET A 92 -12.09 4.23 -4.00
C MET A 92 -12.44 4.52 -5.47
N GLY A 93 -11.47 4.57 -6.38
CA GLY A 93 -11.69 4.56 -7.83
C GLY A 93 -12.10 5.88 -8.47
N ALA A 94 -12.42 6.92 -7.69
CA ALA A 94 -12.64 8.31 -8.16
C ALA A 94 -13.49 8.43 -9.46
N THR A 95 -14.64 7.74 -9.51
CA THR A 95 -15.48 7.57 -10.72
C THR A 95 -15.97 8.86 -11.35
N SER A 96 -16.29 9.89 -10.55
CA SER A 96 -16.67 11.22 -11.03
C SER A 96 -15.50 12.04 -11.60
N ASP A 97 -14.27 11.69 -11.26
CA ASP A 97 -13.07 12.44 -11.67
C ASP A 97 -12.52 11.92 -13.00
N ARG A 98 -12.63 10.60 -13.23
CA ARG A 98 -12.29 10.00 -14.54
C ARG A 98 -13.17 10.52 -15.68
N SER A 99 -14.44 10.84 -15.43
CA SER A 99 -15.33 11.40 -16.47
C SER A 99 -14.98 12.81 -16.91
N ASN A 100 -14.19 13.56 -16.12
CA ASN A 100 -13.76 14.93 -16.43
C ASN A 100 -12.32 15.01 -16.97
N GLY A 101 -11.67 13.87 -17.25
CA GLY A 101 -10.29 13.84 -17.77
C GLY A 101 -9.23 14.35 -16.78
N TYR A 102 -9.58 14.52 -15.51
CA TYR A 102 -8.73 15.11 -14.47
C TYR A 102 -8.31 14.05 -13.44
N LEU A 103 -7.03 13.67 -13.45
CA LEU A 103 -6.41 12.77 -12.45
C LEU A 103 -5.86 13.52 -11.22
N GLY A 104 -6.32 14.73 -10.91
CA GLY A 104 -5.51 15.65 -10.09
C GLY A 104 -6.14 16.34 -8.87
N THR A 105 -7.45 16.60 -8.83
CA THR A 105 -8.00 17.53 -7.80
C THR A 105 -9.44 17.22 -7.35
N GLY A 106 -9.97 16.06 -7.74
CA GLY A 106 -11.34 15.69 -7.41
C GLY A 106 -11.51 15.30 -5.94
N THR A 107 -12.54 15.85 -5.30
CA THR A 107 -12.92 15.40 -3.96
C THR A 107 -13.68 14.10 -4.09
N ASN A 108 -13.11 13.01 -3.58
CA ASN A 108 -13.81 11.74 -3.54
C ASN A 108 -14.95 11.79 -2.50
N THR A 109 -16.15 12.10 -2.97
CA THR A 109 -17.35 12.30 -2.12
C THR A 109 -18.29 11.10 -2.11
N THR A 110 -17.99 10.04 -2.85
CA THR A 110 -18.89 8.88 -3.00
C THR A 110 -18.19 7.55 -2.80
N GLY A 111 -16.87 7.49 -2.97
CA GLY A 111 -16.10 6.26 -2.85
C GLY A 111 -16.07 5.68 -1.45
N TYR A 112 -16.34 6.47 -0.41
CA TYR A 112 -16.43 5.99 0.97
C TYR A 112 -17.57 4.98 1.17
N THR A 113 -18.57 4.95 0.28
CA THR A 113 -19.66 3.98 0.34
C THR A 113 -19.30 2.66 -0.31
N LYS A 114 -18.22 2.54 -1.09
CA LYS A 114 -17.84 1.29 -1.76
C LYS A 114 -17.36 0.25 -0.75
N GLY A 115 -17.78 -1.01 -0.95
CA GLY A 115 -17.26 -2.12 -0.16
C GLY A 115 -15.81 -2.42 -0.47
N TYR A 116 -15.50 -2.62 -1.75
CA TYR A 116 -14.20 -3.02 -2.27
C TYR A 116 -13.77 -2.14 -3.44
N ALA A 117 -12.48 -2.10 -3.74
CA ALA A 117 -12.01 -1.39 -4.92
C ALA A 117 -12.61 -2.00 -6.20
N GLY A 118 -13.16 -1.16 -7.07
CA GLY A 118 -13.86 -1.58 -8.29
C GLY A 118 -15.29 -2.11 -8.08
N SER A 119 -15.72 -2.32 -6.84
CA SER A 119 -17.10 -2.70 -6.54
C SER A 119 -18.09 -1.57 -6.81
N THR A 120 -19.30 -1.94 -7.23
CA THR A 120 -20.44 -1.01 -7.36
C THR A 120 -21.37 -1.12 -6.16
N GLU A 121 -21.17 -2.13 -5.31
CA GLU A 121 -21.95 -2.41 -4.13
C GLU A 121 -21.50 -1.57 -2.92
N THR A 122 -22.46 -1.23 -2.05
CA THR A 122 -22.18 -0.52 -0.81
C THR A 122 -21.47 -1.39 0.22
N ALA A 123 -20.60 -0.78 1.04
CA ALA A 123 -19.91 -1.39 2.16
C ALA A 123 -20.93 -2.05 3.11
N GLY A 124 -20.97 -3.38 3.10
CA GLY A 124 -21.91 -4.19 3.88
C GLY A 124 -22.65 -5.24 3.05
N ALA A 125 -22.78 -5.05 1.73
CA ALA A 125 -23.44 -6.04 0.88
C ALA A 125 -22.65 -7.36 0.75
N GLN A 126 -21.30 -7.31 0.86
CA GLN A 126 -20.33 -8.44 0.90
C GLN A 126 -20.49 -9.59 -0.13
N VAL A 127 -21.45 -9.53 -1.05
CA VAL A 127 -21.91 -10.68 -1.83
C VAL A 127 -20.96 -11.13 -2.95
N ASN A 128 -20.05 -10.27 -3.43
CA ASN A 128 -19.23 -10.57 -4.63
C ASN A 128 -17.74 -10.22 -4.50
N ILE A 129 -17.17 -10.18 -3.30
CA ILE A 129 -15.75 -9.83 -3.09
C ILE A 129 -14.79 -10.65 -3.98
N GLY A 130 -15.13 -11.91 -4.26
CA GLY A 130 -14.31 -12.80 -5.08
C GLY A 130 -14.05 -12.29 -6.51
N ASN A 131 -14.83 -11.32 -7.01
CA ASN A 131 -14.60 -10.68 -8.30
C ASN A 131 -13.47 -9.63 -8.28
N TYR A 132 -13.13 -9.12 -7.09
CA TYR A 132 -12.24 -7.96 -6.92
C TYR A 132 -11.01 -8.25 -6.05
N ALA A 133 -11.02 -9.35 -5.29
CA ALA A 133 -9.99 -9.63 -4.30
C ALA A 133 -9.67 -11.12 -4.15
N TRP A 134 -8.39 -11.40 -3.90
CA TRP A 134 -7.95 -12.64 -3.26
C TRP A 134 -8.04 -12.50 -1.75
N TYR A 135 -8.87 -13.29 -1.09
CA TYR A 135 -9.18 -13.21 0.34
C TYR A 135 -9.33 -14.62 0.93
N SER A 136 -9.59 -14.73 2.24
CA SER A 136 -9.49 -16.00 2.99
C SER A 136 -10.31 -17.16 2.41
N THR A 137 -11.38 -16.89 1.67
CA THR A 137 -12.25 -17.93 1.12
C THR A 137 -11.80 -18.43 -0.25
N ASN A 138 -11.18 -17.61 -1.09
CA ASN A 138 -10.83 -17.97 -2.47
C ASN A 138 -9.32 -18.03 -2.75
N SER A 139 -8.47 -17.63 -1.80
CA SER A 139 -7.02 -17.53 -2.02
C SER A 139 -6.25 -18.84 -1.92
N ALA A 140 -6.88 -19.93 -1.43
CA ALA A 140 -6.18 -21.16 -1.09
C ALA A 140 -4.98 -20.95 -0.15
N ASN A 141 -5.08 -19.96 0.75
CA ASN A 141 -4.06 -19.59 1.74
C ASN A 141 -2.73 -19.07 1.16
N LYS A 142 -2.78 -18.37 0.02
CA LYS A 142 -1.59 -17.87 -0.68
C LYS A 142 -1.84 -16.53 -1.37
N THR A 143 -0.76 -15.81 -1.67
CA THR A 143 -0.79 -14.76 -2.69
C THR A 143 -1.04 -15.36 -4.06
N HIS A 144 -1.54 -14.52 -4.97
CA HIS A 144 -1.81 -14.88 -6.36
C HIS A 144 -1.21 -13.82 -7.29
N PRO A 145 -1.03 -14.14 -8.59
CA PRO A 145 -0.56 -13.17 -9.56
C PRO A 145 -1.38 -11.89 -9.53
N VAL A 146 -0.73 -10.73 -9.59
CA VAL A 146 -1.43 -9.44 -9.59
C VAL A 146 -2.44 -9.35 -10.74
N GLY A 147 -3.59 -8.75 -10.48
CA GLY A 147 -4.65 -8.53 -11.45
C GLY A 147 -5.40 -9.78 -11.89
N THR A 148 -5.38 -10.86 -11.09
CA THR A 148 -6.08 -12.12 -11.44
C THR A 148 -7.29 -12.43 -10.58
N ALA A 149 -7.66 -11.56 -9.63
CA ALA A 149 -8.86 -11.77 -8.82
C ALA A 149 -10.14 -11.78 -9.68
N GLY A 150 -11.06 -12.70 -9.39
CA GLY A 150 -12.26 -12.91 -10.19
C GLY A 150 -12.00 -13.61 -11.53
N THR A 151 -12.91 -13.46 -12.49
CA THR A 151 -12.78 -14.05 -13.84
C THR A 151 -12.07 -13.14 -14.84
N THR A 152 -11.97 -11.84 -14.56
CA THR A 152 -11.39 -10.83 -15.48
C THR A 152 -10.40 -9.88 -14.82
N GLY A 153 -10.02 -10.11 -13.55
CA GLY A 153 -9.07 -9.25 -12.86
C GLY A 153 -9.62 -7.86 -12.56
N HIS A 154 -10.90 -7.68 -12.19
CA HIS A 154 -11.57 -6.37 -12.20
C HIS A 154 -10.75 -5.24 -11.54
N PRO A 155 -10.11 -4.33 -12.32
CA PRO A 155 -9.48 -3.17 -11.73
C PRO A 155 -10.57 -2.21 -11.25
N ASN A 156 -10.21 -1.32 -10.33
CA ASN A 156 -11.08 -0.20 -10.04
C ASN A 156 -11.13 0.80 -11.19
N GLU A 157 -11.90 1.86 -11.02
CA GLU A 157 -12.16 2.82 -12.07
C GLU A 157 -10.96 3.71 -12.41
N LEU A 158 -9.82 3.56 -11.72
CA LEU A 158 -8.52 4.14 -12.12
C LEU A 158 -7.62 3.14 -12.86
N GLY A 159 -8.06 1.91 -13.07
CA GLY A 159 -7.24 0.84 -13.64
C GLY A 159 -6.32 0.16 -12.61
N LEU A 160 -6.57 0.34 -11.31
CA LEU A 160 -5.75 -0.25 -10.25
C LEU A 160 -6.30 -1.60 -9.81
N PHE A 161 -5.42 -2.59 -9.76
CA PHE A 161 -5.71 -3.96 -9.34
C PHE A 161 -5.28 -4.17 -7.88
N ASP A 162 -5.89 -5.18 -7.25
CA ASP A 162 -5.53 -5.69 -5.91
C ASP A 162 -5.49 -4.62 -4.81
N MET A 163 -6.24 -3.52 -4.97
CA MET A 163 -6.46 -2.55 -3.90
C MET A 163 -7.33 -3.14 -2.76
N SER A 164 -7.96 -4.29 -3.00
CA SER A 164 -8.63 -5.13 -2.00
C SER A 164 -8.07 -6.55 -2.08
N GLY A 165 -7.58 -7.10 -0.96
CA GLY A 165 -7.05 -8.46 -0.86
C GLY A 165 -5.61 -8.63 -1.39
N ASN A 166 -5.24 -9.88 -1.69
CA ASN A 166 -3.90 -10.35 -2.04
C ASN A 166 -2.87 -10.07 -0.92
N VAL A 167 -2.33 -8.86 -0.80
CA VAL A 167 -1.48 -8.46 0.33
C VAL A 167 -1.94 -7.14 0.91
N ARG A 168 -1.76 -6.97 2.22
CA ARG A 168 -1.89 -5.65 2.84
C ARG A 168 -0.71 -4.80 2.40
N GLU A 169 -0.94 -3.51 2.22
CA GLU A 169 0.08 -2.64 1.66
C GLU A 169 0.52 -1.58 2.66
N TRP A 170 1.84 -1.49 2.89
CA TRP A 170 2.42 -0.43 3.70
C TRP A 170 2.13 0.96 3.12
N CYS A 171 1.73 1.88 4.00
CA CYS A 171 1.66 3.32 3.71
C CYS A 171 2.79 4.06 4.47
N TRP A 172 3.06 5.30 4.08
CA TRP A 172 4.02 6.16 4.77
C TRP A 172 3.63 6.41 6.24
N ASP A 173 2.35 6.64 6.50
CA ASP A 173 1.81 7.23 7.72
C ASP A 173 2.12 6.44 8.99
N TRP A 174 2.42 7.17 10.08
CA TRP A 174 2.23 6.64 11.42
C TRP A 174 0.73 6.50 11.71
N TYR A 175 0.35 5.36 12.29
CA TYR A 175 -1.02 5.10 12.70
C TYR A 175 -1.40 6.01 13.87
N GLY A 176 -2.43 6.81 13.65
CA GLY A 176 -3.01 7.70 14.64
C GLY A 176 -4.47 7.98 14.32
N THR A 177 -5.11 8.77 15.18
CA THR A 177 -6.46 9.30 14.93
C THR A 177 -6.44 10.24 13.74
N TYR A 178 -7.48 10.20 12.91
CA TYR A 178 -7.62 11.20 11.84
C TYR A 178 -7.76 12.59 12.44
N SER A 179 -7.15 13.57 11.76
CA SER A 179 -7.31 14.98 12.09
C SER A 179 -8.77 15.41 11.85
N ALA A 180 -9.28 16.31 12.69
CA ALA A 180 -10.60 16.89 12.48
C ALA A 180 -10.57 17.84 11.27
N GLY A 181 -11.65 17.84 10.46
CA GLY A 181 -11.80 18.71 9.30
C GLY A 181 -11.36 18.07 7.98
N THR A 182 -11.31 18.88 6.91
CA THR A 182 -10.90 18.45 5.58
C THR A 182 -9.38 18.28 5.53
N VAL A 183 -8.93 17.08 5.17
CA VAL A 183 -7.52 16.76 4.98
C VAL A 183 -7.25 16.60 3.49
N THR A 184 -6.26 17.33 2.98
CA THR A 184 -5.73 17.14 1.61
C THR A 184 -4.48 16.28 1.67
N SER A 185 -4.20 15.49 0.62
CA SER A 185 -3.02 14.62 0.52
C SER A 185 -1.70 15.38 0.71
N ASP A 186 -1.67 16.64 0.28
CA ASP A 186 -0.44 17.44 0.27
C ASP A 186 -0.18 18.14 1.60
N SER A 187 -1.17 18.16 2.49
CA SER A 187 -1.05 18.75 3.84
C SER A 187 -0.27 17.85 4.79
N GLU A 188 0.36 18.43 5.82
CA GLU A 188 1.00 17.64 6.90
C GLU A 188 0.02 16.66 7.55
N ALA A 189 -1.25 17.07 7.73
CA ALA A 189 -2.29 16.20 8.26
C ALA A 189 -2.62 15.01 7.33
N GLY A 190 -2.39 15.15 6.02
CA GLY A 190 -2.57 14.11 5.00
C GLY A 190 -1.41 13.13 4.90
N ARG A 191 -0.32 13.38 5.63
CA ARG A 191 0.89 12.55 5.69
C ARG A 191 0.95 11.71 6.97
N GLY A 192 -0.14 11.71 7.75
CA GLY A 192 -0.31 10.91 8.95
C GLY A 192 0.13 11.63 10.23
N ALA A 193 0.13 10.89 11.34
CA ALA A 193 0.62 11.44 12.60
C ALA A 193 2.12 11.75 12.54
N ALA A 194 2.56 12.80 13.23
CA ALA A 194 3.98 13.19 13.27
C ALA A 194 4.89 12.11 13.90
N SER A 195 4.33 11.29 14.79
CA SER A 195 5.01 10.16 15.44
C SER A 195 4.00 9.06 15.79
N GLY A 196 4.51 7.86 16.05
CA GLY A 196 3.70 6.72 16.47
C GLY A 196 4.55 5.48 16.72
N THR A 197 3.90 4.40 17.12
CA THR A 197 4.54 3.10 17.34
C THR A 197 4.35 2.14 16.17
N SER A 198 3.40 2.41 15.27
CA SER A 198 3.03 1.50 14.19
C SER A 198 2.73 2.26 12.91
N ARG A 199 3.13 1.72 11.76
CA ARG A 199 2.84 2.28 10.44
C ARG A 199 1.52 1.72 9.90
N VAL A 200 0.85 2.51 9.08
CA VAL A 200 -0.43 2.13 8.48
C VAL A 200 -0.24 1.05 7.40
N ARG A 201 -1.19 0.12 7.33
CA ARG A 201 -1.37 -0.82 6.22
C ARG A 201 -2.84 -0.84 5.77
N ARG A 202 -3.09 -0.99 4.48
CA ARG A 202 -4.46 -0.98 3.91
C ARG A 202 -4.71 -2.18 2.98
N GLY A 203 -5.94 -2.29 2.46
CA GLY A 203 -6.34 -3.26 1.43
C GLY A 203 -6.79 -4.64 1.90
N GLY A 204 -6.36 -5.09 3.08
CA GLY A 204 -6.56 -6.50 3.49
C GLY A 204 -5.65 -7.44 2.69
N SER A 205 -5.82 -8.75 2.84
CA SER A 205 -4.93 -9.73 2.21
C SER A 205 -5.62 -11.07 1.96
N TRP A 206 -4.90 -11.99 1.33
CA TRP A 206 -5.33 -13.37 1.05
C TRP A 206 -5.81 -14.14 2.28
N ASN A 207 -5.43 -13.77 3.51
CA ASN A 207 -5.87 -14.41 4.76
C ASN A 207 -6.92 -13.60 5.54
N ASN A 208 -7.45 -12.51 4.98
CA ASN A 208 -8.51 -11.75 5.63
C ASN A 208 -9.89 -12.17 5.17
N SER A 209 -10.84 -12.12 6.11
CA SER A 209 -12.25 -12.22 5.78
C SER A 209 -12.66 -11.05 4.88
N ALA A 210 -13.81 -11.19 4.23
CA ALA A 210 -14.33 -10.16 3.34
C ALA A 210 -14.37 -8.77 4.00
N GLY A 211 -14.80 -8.69 5.26
CA GLY A 211 -14.80 -7.43 6.02
C GLY A 211 -13.42 -6.77 6.16
N GLY A 212 -12.35 -7.56 6.23
CA GLY A 212 -10.98 -7.07 6.34
C GLY A 212 -10.39 -6.51 5.04
N CYS A 213 -11.02 -6.77 3.89
CA CYS A 213 -10.54 -6.32 2.58
C CYS A 213 -11.25 -5.06 2.06
N THR A 214 -12.10 -4.44 2.89
CA THR A 214 -12.81 -3.23 2.48
C THR A 214 -11.87 -2.02 2.38
N VAL A 215 -12.21 -1.06 1.53
CA VAL A 215 -11.42 0.17 1.34
C VAL A 215 -11.30 1.01 2.61
N ALA A 216 -12.23 0.85 3.56
CA ALA A 216 -12.26 1.62 4.81
C ALA A 216 -11.39 1.03 5.93
N ILE A 217 -11.07 -0.28 5.91
CA ILE A 217 -10.36 -0.91 7.03
C ILE A 217 -8.90 -0.47 7.09
N ARG A 218 -8.52 0.03 8.26
CA ARG A 218 -7.14 0.39 8.61
C ARG A 218 -6.51 -0.75 9.40
N PHE A 219 -5.32 -1.16 8.99
CA PHE A 219 -4.44 -2.00 9.80
C PHE A 219 -3.22 -1.19 10.21
N SER A 220 -2.53 -1.64 11.26
CA SER A 220 -1.24 -1.09 11.64
C SER A 220 -0.36 -2.15 12.26
N ASN A 221 0.96 -1.97 12.18
CA ASN A 221 1.93 -2.75 12.96
C ASN A 221 3.25 -1.99 13.08
N TYR A 222 4.14 -2.50 13.92
CA TYR A 222 5.50 -2.00 14.03
C TYR A 222 6.21 -1.97 12.67
N PRO A 223 7.09 -0.98 12.42
CA PRO A 223 7.74 -0.82 11.11
C PRO A 223 8.68 -1.97 10.73
N ASP A 224 9.16 -2.73 11.71
CA ASP A 224 10.01 -3.91 11.54
C ASP A 224 9.21 -5.20 11.26
N TYR A 225 7.88 -5.17 11.41
CA TYR A 225 7.01 -6.33 11.24
C TYR A 225 7.06 -6.89 9.80
N GLN A 226 7.43 -8.16 9.68
CA GLN A 226 7.41 -8.92 8.42
C GLN A 226 6.32 -9.98 8.46
N ASN A 227 5.59 -10.14 7.36
CA ASN A 227 4.54 -11.15 7.26
C ASN A 227 4.27 -11.56 5.82
N ASN A 228 3.84 -12.81 5.64
CA ASN A 228 3.51 -13.43 4.35
C ASN A 228 2.26 -12.87 3.67
N ALA A 229 1.54 -11.96 4.31
CA ALA A 229 0.35 -11.30 3.79
C ALA A 229 0.50 -9.77 3.77
N VAL A 230 1.75 -9.28 3.78
CA VAL A 230 2.09 -7.84 3.76
C VAL A 230 3.14 -7.57 2.69
N GLY A 231 2.80 -6.65 1.79
CA GLY A 231 3.67 -6.10 0.75
C GLY A 231 3.53 -4.58 0.73
N PHE A 232 3.67 -3.98 -0.45
CA PHE A 232 3.52 -2.54 -0.66
C PHE A 232 3.30 -2.24 -2.14
N ARG A 233 2.88 -1.00 -2.42
CA ARG A 233 2.93 -0.39 -3.74
C ARG A 233 3.68 0.93 -3.69
N VAL A 234 4.12 1.41 -4.84
CA VAL A 234 4.85 2.68 -4.97
C VAL A 234 4.02 3.72 -5.71
N VAL A 235 4.24 4.97 -5.37
CA VAL A 235 3.72 6.15 -6.08
C VAL A 235 4.86 7.14 -6.33
N ARG A 236 4.64 8.07 -7.26
CA ARG A 236 5.52 9.21 -7.52
C ARG A 236 4.68 10.39 -8.01
N GLN A 237 5.24 11.60 -7.92
CA GLN A 237 4.68 12.82 -8.54
C GLN A 237 5.10 12.95 -10.01
#